data_AF-A0A7X9N5S2-F1
#
_entry.id   AF-A0A7X9N5S2-F1
#
_cell.length_a   1.000
_cell.length_b   1.000
_cell.length_c   1.000
_cell.angle_alpha   90.00
_cell.angle_beta   90.00
_cell.angle_gamma   90.00
#
_symmetry.space_group_name_H-M   'P 1'
#
loop_
_entity.id
_entity.type
_entity.pdbx_description
1 polymer ?
#
loop_
_entity_poly.entity_id
_entity_poly.type
_entity_poly.pdbx_seq_one_letter_code
_entity_poly.pdbx_strand_id
1 'polypeptide(L)' 'MKANEVLRLLQISRPTLHRWREAGILKATKLPSGQYNWDEESVFALLNKGEKRGVYLYARVSTPKQKQDLENQL' A
#
# COMPACT_ATOMS: atom_id res chain seq x y z
N MET A 1 2.76 -0.03 12.22
CA MET A 1 2.18 -1.32 11.75
C MET A 1 2.83 -2.55 12.41
N LYS A 2 2.04 -3.59 12.68
CA LYS A 2 2.55 -4.89 13.16
C LYS A 2 3.10 -5.73 12.00
N ALA A 3 4.06 -6.60 12.28
CA ALA A 3 4.67 -7.45 11.25
C ALA A 3 3.65 -8.27 10.45
N ASN A 4 2.64 -8.87 11.10
CA ASN A 4 1.60 -9.66 10.39
C ASN A 4 0.80 -8.82 9.38
N GLU A 5 0.57 -7.54 9.67
CA GLU A 5 -0.14 -6.64 8.76
C GLU A 5 0.72 -6.33 7.54
N VAL A 6 2.03 -6.08 7.74
CA VAL A 6 2.98 -5.83 6.66
C VAL A 6 3.12 -7.03 5.74
N LEU A 7 3.20 -8.25 6.30
CA LEU A 7 3.25 -9.48 5.51
C LEU A 7 1.99 -9.64 4.65
N ARG A 8 0.81 -9.32 5.20
CA ARG A 8 -0.47 -9.38 4.47
C ARG A 8 -0.57 -8.29 3.41
N LEU A 9 -0.08 -7.08 3.65
CA LEU A 9 -0.13 -6.00 2.66
C LEU A 9 0.84 -6.24 1.50
N LEU A 10 2.11 -6.54 1.81
CA LEU A 10 3.16 -6.70 0.81
C LEU A 10 3.19 -8.08 0.17
N GLN A 11 2.42 -9.06 0.70
CA GLN A 11 2.39 -10.44 0.22
C GLN A 11 3.79 -11.08 0.18
N ILE A 12 4.58 -10.87 1.24
CA ILE A 12 5.95 -11.38 1.38
C ILE A 12 6.08 -12.36 2.54
N SER A 13 7.18 -13.12 2.55
CA SER A 13 7.54 -14.01 3.66
C SER A 13 8.27 -13.27 4.79
N ARG A 14 8.27 -13.87 5.99
CA ARG A 14 9.00 -13.35 7.17
C ARG A 14 10.51 -13.16 6.92
N PRO A 15 11.23 -14.10 6.27
CA PRO A 15 12.64 -13.89 5.93
C PRO A 15 12.88 -12.67 5.03
N THR A 16 11.99 -12.43 4.06
CA THR A 16 12.08 -11.25 3.18
C THR A 16 11.89 -9.96 3.98
N LEU A 17 10.88 -9.92 4.86
CA LEU A 17 10.65 -8.78 5.75
C LEU A 17 11.87 -8.49 6.64
N HIS A 18 12.49 -9.53 7.20
CA HIS A 18 13.72 -9.41 7.98
C HIS A 18 14.84 -8.76 7.15
N ARG A 19 15.12 -9.33 5.98
CA ARG A 19 16.17 -8.88 5.05
C ARG A 19 15.97 -7.43 4.61
N TRP A 20 14.73 -7.03 4.31
CA TRP A 20 14.43 -5.67 3.86
C TRP A 20 14.63 -4.60 4.94
N ARG A 21 14.44 -4.95 6.20
CA ARG A 21 14.74 -4.04 7.32
C ARG A 21 16.24 -3.97 7.64
N GLU A 22 16.98 -5.08 7.51
CA GLU A 22 18.46 -5.04 7.56
C GLU A 22 19.05 -4.23 6.40
N ALA A 23 18.45 -4.32 5.21
CA ALA A 23 18.85 -3.56 4.04
C ALA A 23 18.38 -2.08 4.05
N GLY A 24 17.61 -1.66 5.05
CA GLY A 24 17.08 -0.28 5.15
C GLY A 24 15.97 0.08 4.15
N ILE A 25 15.44 -0.89 3.40
CA ILE A 25 14.32 -0.70 2.46
C ILE A 25 13.04 -0.37 3.22
N LEU A 26 12.80 -1.07 4.33
CA LEU A 26 11.68 -0.83 5.22
C LEU A 26 12.18 -0.31 6.55
N LYS A 27 11.52 0.74 7.07
CA LYS A 27 11.85 1.32 8.36
C LYS A 27 11.01 0.66 9.45
N ALA A 28 11.64 0.36 10.59
CA ALA A 28 10.94 -0.17 11.74
C ALA A 28 11.62 0.27 13.03
N THR A 29 10.80 0.53 14.06
CA THR A 29 11.27 0.86 15.41
C THR A 29 11.11 -0.36 16.30
N LYS A 30 12.15 -0.71 17.06
CA LYS A 30 12.08 -1.80 18.03
C LYS A 30 11.36 -1.32 19.29
N LEU A 31 10.27 -1.98 19.65
CA LEU A 31 9.52 -1.71 20.87
C LEU A 31 10.23 -2.33 22.09
N PRO A 32 9.95 -1.83 23.31
CA PRO A 32 10.45 -2.45 24.55
C PRO A 32 10.06 -3.93 24.70
N SER A 33 8.95 -4.34 24.09
CA SER A 33 8.51 -5.75 24.04
C SER A 33 9.35 -6.66 23.14
N GLY A 34 10.36 -6.11 22.45
CA GLY A 34 11.18 -6.83 21.46
C GLY A 34 10.54 -6.97 20.08
N GLN A 35 9.27 -6.60 19.93
CA GLN A 35 8.59 -6.56 18.64
C GLN A 35 8.99 -5.33 17.81
N TYR A 36 8.78 -5.38 16.51
CA TYR A 36 9.00 -4.24 15.62
C TYR A 36 7.68 -3.55 15.27
N ASN A 37 7.65 -2.23 15.43
CA ASN A 37 6.63 -1.36 14.85
C ASN A 37 7.15 -0.83 13.51
N TRP A 38 6.51 -1.25 12.43
CA TRP A 38 6.89 -0.90 11.06
C TRP A 38 6.31 0.45 10.67
N ASP A 39 7.11 1.25 9.97
CA ASP A 39 6.72 2.55 9.46
C ASP A 39 5.77 2.42 8.28
N GLU A 40 4.60 3.01 8.39
CA GLU A 40 3.53 2.91 7.38
C GLU A 40 3.91 3.56 6.07
N GLU A 41 4.59 4.71 6.12
CA GLU A 41 4.99 5.43 4.93
C GLU A 41 5.95 4.61 4.07
N SER A 42 6.97 3.98 4.67
CA SER A 42 7.89 3.09 3.95
C SER A 42 7.17 1.88 3.34
N VAL A 43 6.19 1.30 4.06
CA VAL A 43 5.43 0.14 3.58
C VAL A 43 4.52 0.53 2.40
N PHE A 44 3.80 1.65 2.50
CA PHE A 44 2.92 2.11 1.43
C PHE A 44 3.69 2.65 0.22
N ALA A 45 4.82 3.33 0.43
CA ALA A 45 5.68 3.76 -0.67
C ALA A 45 6.17 2.56 -1.51
N LEU A 46 6.53 1.45 -0.84
CA LEU A 46 6.91 0.22 -1.51
C LEU A 46 5.73 -0.46 -2.21
N LEU A 47 4.56 -0.52 -1.54
CA LEU A 47 3.33 -1.11 -2.10
C LEU A 47 2.88 -0.39 -3.37
N ASN A 48 2.89 0.94 -3.33
CA ASN A 48 2.47 1.81 -4.43
C ASN A 48 3.55 1.94 -5.52
N LYS A 49 4.73 1.31 -5.36
CA LYS A 49 5.85 1.38 -6.32
C LYS A 49 6.25 2.82 -6.68
N GLY A 50 6.11 3.75 -5.74
CA GLY A 50 6.38 5.17 -5.95
C GLY A 50 5.24 5.98 -6.60
N GLU A 51 4.06 5.39 -6.81
CA GLU A 51 2.87 6.15 -7.20
C GLU A 51 2.40 7.06 -6.05
N LYS A 52 2.09 8.30 -6.41
CA LYS A 52 1.49 9.26 -5.47
C LYS A 52 0.03 8.92 -5.28
N ARG A 53 -0.43 8.97 -4.03
CA ARG A 53 -1.85 8.79 -3.70
C ARG A 53 -2.69 9.85 -4.43
N GLY A 54 -3.51 9.41 -5.38
CA GLY A 54 -4.51 10.24 -6.04
C GLY A 54 -5.91 10.06 -5.42
N VAL A 55 -6.78 11.06 -5.65
CA VAL A 55 -8.22 10.92 -5.44
C VAL A 55 -8.82 10.55 -6.79
N TYR A 56 -9.44 9.38 -6.88
CA TYR A 56 -10.03 8.87 -8.13
C TYR A 56 -11.52 8.73 -7.98
N LEU A 57 -12.27 9.20 -8.98
CA LEU A 57 -13.70 8.93 -9.11
C LEU A 57 -13.88 7.78 -10.10
N TYR A 58 -14.47 6.67 -9.65
CA TYR A 58 -14.83 5.57 -10.52
C TYR A 58 -16.29 5.71 -10.96
N ALA A 59 -16.50 5.81 -12.26
CA ALA A 59 -17.83 5.86 -12.82
C ALA A 59 -17.93 4.92 -14.04
N ARG A 60 -19.10 4.31 -14.21
CA ARG A 60 -19.35 3.35 -15.30
C ARG A 60 -20.78 3.47 -15.82
N VAL A 61 -20.96 3.09 -17.08
CA VAL A 61 -22.28 2.96 -17.72
C VAL A 61 -22.53 1.54 -18.19
N SER A 62 -23.79 1.14 -18.23
CA SER A 62 -24.21 -0.20 -18.65
C SER A 62 -24.09 -0.41 -20.16
N THR A 63 -24.21 0.65 -20.96
CA THR A 63 -24.12 0.58 -22.42
C THR A 63 -23.23 1.69 -22.99
N PRO A 64 -22.53 1.45 -24.13
CA PRO A 64 -21.63 2.45 -24.71
C PRO A 64 -22.29 3.79 -25.07
N LYS A 65 -23.57 3.77 -25.46
CA LYS A 65 -24.34 4.98 -25.82
C LYS A 65 -24.50 5.97 -24.66
N GLN A 66 -24.43 5.50 -23.41
CA GLN A 66 -24.58 6.32 -22.21
C GLN A 66 -23.27 7.04 -21.82
N LYS A 67 -22.15 6.78 -22.50
CA LYS A 67 -20.85 7.39 -22.16
C LYS A 67 -20.91 8.92 -22.20
N GLN A 68 -21.59 9.48 -23.19
CA GLN A 68 -21.70 10.93 -23.32
C GLN A 68 -22.49 11.54 -22.16
N ASP A 69 -23.57 10.88 -21.73
CA ASP A 69 -24.36 11.32 -20.58
C ASP A 69 -23.56 11.24 -19.28
N LEU A 70 -22.71 10.22 -19.15
CA LEU A 70 -21.81 10.08 -18.00
C LEU A 70 -20.78 11.21 -17.93
N GLU A 71 -20.17 11.56 -19.06
CA GLU A 71 -19.22 12.69 -19.13
C GLU A 71 -19.89 14.01 -18.71
N ASN A 72 -21.19 14.19 -18.97
CA ASN A 72 -21.93 15.37 -18.55
C ASN A 72 -22.30 15.37 -17.05
N GLN A 73 -22.18 14.24 -16.35
CA GLN A 73 -22.53 14.08 -14.93
C GLN A 73 -21.32 14.18 -13.99
N LEU A 74 -20.11 14.03 -14.52
CA LEU A 74 -18.85 14.09 -13.79
C LEU A 74 -18.31 15.52 -13.74
#